data_AF-A0A929XBG2-F1
#
_entry.id   AF-A0A929XBG2-F1
#
_cell.length_a   1.000
_cell.length_b   1.000
_cell.length_c   1.000
_cell.angle_alpha   90.00
_cell.angle_beta   90.00
_cell.angle_gamma   90.00
#
_symmetry.space_group_name_H-M   'P 1'
#
loop_
_entity.id
_entity.type
_entity.pdbx_description
1 polymer ?
#
loop_
_entity_poly.entity_id
_entity_poly.type
_entity_poly.pdbx_seq_one_letter_code
_entity_poly.pdbx_strand_id
1 'polypeptide(L)'
;NEDEPKAINAQFLEKILYFLLTPALALYTIILYAYIVRIALFSGLPRGGVAYIVLSYLACGFILQALFLASLHRRWEKFYRFFALLAVAPIALLWLGIAERVGEYGLTPERIYLCGLAALASAIYAIRLSKILFSYRAVAVLFASTLIVLFFVIDMKKITLYSQLPRFNALVSELGITPQNFKTQLRKIDQDSLSKLRDLAGVIRRNGGEFKPIPQLLDDQVYSSYSKFYSKNFWLNLNVTRFDISKYKSMIAFDGKVYCSAKCRITADGFDEQIDMNAHLRRVLQEARADPNTEQTQDFVQKLAPRILQVESGGRLIIFERLSVNFSESGYEARSFEGAIVLEK
;
A
#
# COMPACT_ATOMS: atom_id res chain seq x y z
N ASN A 1 -12.35 -30.17 40.45
CA ASN A 1 -11.64 -30.46 39.17
C ASN A 1 -11.64 -29.31 38.16
N GLU A 2 -11.95 -28.06 38.53
CA GLU A 2 -11.81 -26.91 37.59
C GLU A 2 -10.43 -26.24 37.60
N ASP A 3 -9.56 -26.56 38.56
CA ASP A 3 -8.25 -25.89 38.73
C ASP A 3 -7.10 -26.51 37.92
N GLU A 4 -7.25 -27.78 37.52
CA GLU A 4 -6.22 -28.55 36.81
C GLU A 4 -5.88 -28.04 35.39
N PRO A 5 -6.84 -27.67 34.51
CA PRO A 5 -6.51 -27.17 33.18
C PRO A 5 -5.88 -25.77 33.20
N LYS A 6 -6.19 -24.93 34.19
CA LYS A 6 -5.58 -23.59 34.35
C LYS A 6 -4.12 -23.69 34.79
N ALA A 7 -3.80 -24.61 35.70
CA ALA A 7 -2.45 -24.79 36.20
C ALA A 7 -1.48 -25.28 35.11
N ILE A 8 -1.91 -26.21 34.25
CA ILE A 8 -1.11 -26.76 33.16
C ILE A 8 -0.79 -25.67 32.11
N ASN A 9 -1.78 -24.85 31.73
CA ASN A 9 -1.60 -23.78 30.76
C ASN A 9 -0.64 -22.68 31.26
N ALA A 10 -0.72 -22.33 32.56
CA ALA A 10 0.18 -21.36 33.16
C ALA A 10 1.64 -21.83 33.15
N GLN A 11 1.89 -23.09 33.53
CA GLN A 11 3.24 -23.67 33.53
C GLN A 11 3.82 -23.82 32.11
N PHE A 12 2.98 -24.11 31.12
CA PHE A 12 3.40 -24.19 29.72
C PHE A 12 3.77 -22.81 29.16
N LEU A 13 2.95 -21.78 29.41
CA LEU A 13 3.26 -20.39 29.05
C LEU A 13 4.53 -19.89 29.73
N GLU A 14 4.72 -20.24 31.00
CA GLU A 14 5.92 -19.91 31.76
C GLU A 14 7.18 -20.51 31.10
N LYS A 15 7.15 -21.79 30.68
CA LYS A 15 8.25 -22.42 29.96
C LYS A 15 8.56 -21.70 28.64
N ILE A 16 7.55 -21.35 27.85
CA ILE A 16 7.72 -20.61 26.59
C ILE A 16 8.38 -19.24 26.85
N LEU A 17 7.88 -18.50 27.84
CA LEU A 17 8.39 -17.17 28.20
C LEU A 17 9.89 -17.21 28.54
N TYR A 18 10.31 -18.23 29.31
CA TYR A 18 11.66 -18.32 29.84
C TYR A 18 12.68 -19.01 28.95
N PHE A 19 12.27 -20.05 28.21
CA PHE A 19 13.18 -20.84 27.38
C PHE A 19 13.18 -20.43 25.92
N LEU A 20 12.13 -19.75 25.44
CA LEU A 20 12.05 -19.31 24.06
C LEU A 20 12.15 -17.79 23.94
N LEU A 21 11.26 -17.04 24.60
CA LEU A 21 11.13 -15.60 24.34
C LEU A 21 12.26 -14.79 24.99
N THR A 22 12.64 -15.08 26.24
CA THR A 22 13.71 -14.33 26.92
C THR A 22 15.09 -14.52 26.26
N PRO A 23 15.52 -15.75 25.90
CA PRO A 23 16.77 -15.95 25.15
C PRO A 23 16.72 -15.32 23.75
N ALA A 24 15.57 -15.35 23.07
CA ALA A 24 15.38 -14.67 21.79
C ALA A 24 15.54 -13.14 21.93
N LEU A 25 15.00 -12.54 22.99
CA LEU A 25 15.18 -11.11 23.28
C LEU A 25 16.66 -10.76 23.58
N ALA A 26 17.38 -11.64 24.28
CA ALA A 26 18.80 -11.46 24.52
C ALA A 26 19.59 -11.51 23.20
N LEU A 27 19.28 -12.46 22.31
CA LEU A 27 19.88 -12.54 20.98
C LEU A 27 19.56 -11.30 20.14
N TYR A 28 18.32 -10.82 20.18
CA TYR A 28 17.92 -9.56 19.52
C TYR A 28 18.76 -8.40 20.08
N THR A 29 18.95 -8.31 21.40
CA THR A 29 19.80 -7.28 22.01
C THR A 29 21.22 -7.33 21.44
N ILE A 30 21.82 -8.51 21.28
CA ILE A 30 23.17 -8.67 20.71
C ILE A 30 23.21 -8.16 19.26
N ILE A 31 22.26 -8.59 18.42
CA ILE A 31 22.19 -8.18 17.01
C ILE A 31 22.00 -6.66 16.90
N LEU A 32 21.10 -6.09 17.71
CA LEU A 32 20.81 -4.67 17.70
C LEU A 32 22.02 -3.83 18.15
N TYR A 33 22.76 -4.29 19.16
CA TYR A 33 23.97 -3.61 19.61
C TYR A 33 25.12 -3.73 18.59
N ALA A 34 25.28 -4.88 17.94
CA ALA A 34 26.22 -5.01 16.82
C ALA A 34 25.87 -4.02 15.70
N TYR A 35 24.58 -3.80 15.45
CA TYR A 35 24.11 -2.81 14.49
C TYR A 35 24.34 -1.36 14.92
N ILE A 36 24.13 -1.01 16.18
CA ILE A 36 24.46 0.31 16.75
C ILE A 36 25.96 0.60 16.56
N VAL A 37 26.83 -0.37 16.88
CA VAL A 37 28.28 -0.24 16.69
C VAL A 37 28.62 -0.05 15.21
N ARG A 38 27.97 -0.80 14.32
CA ARG A 38 28.15 -0.62 12.87
C ARG A 38 27.76 0.78 12.42
N ILE A 39 26.63 1.33 12.87
CA ILE A 39 26.21 2.69 12.51
C ILE A 39 27.19 3.73 13.05
N ALA A 40 27.68 3.54 14.29
CA ALA A 40 28.66 4.42 14.90
C ALA A 40 29.99 4.45 14.14
N LEU A 41 30.42 3.33 13.55
CA LEU A 41 31.69 3.21 12.82
C LEU A 41 31.60 3.62 11.34
N PHE A 42 30.48 3.34 10.67
CA PHE A 42 30.35 3.51 9.22
C PHE A 42 29.53 4.74 8.80
N SER A 43 29.02 5.54 9.75
CA SER A 43 28.32 6.83 9.54
C SER A 43 27.27 6.85 8.42
N GLY A 44 26.65 5.70 8.16
CA GLY A 44 25.57 5.57 7.19
C GLY A 44 24.35 5.02 7.91
N LEU A 45 23.35 5.87 8.17
CA LEU A 45 22.05 5.37 8.59
C LEU A 45 21.47 4.56 7.43
N PRO A 46 21.20 3.26 7.63
CA PRO A 46 20.62 2.44 6.60
C PRO A 46 19.20 2.91 6.27
N ARG A 47 18.89 2.92 4.97
CA ARG A 47 17.61 3.38 4.42
C ARG A 47 16.45 2.59 5.02
N GLY A 48 15.76 3.19 5.98
CA GLY A 48 14.34 2.99 6.27
C GLY A 48 13.93 1.65 6.86
N GLY A 49 13.76 1.64 8.18
CA GLY A 49 13.27 0.47 8.91
C GLY A 49 13.79 0.40 10.34
N VAL A 50 14.92 1.07 10.62
CA VAL A 50 15.59 1.06 11.92
C VAL A 50 14.65 1.46 13.05
N ALA A 51 13.85 2.52 12.86
CA ALA A 51 12.92 2.98 13.88
C ALA A 51 11.86 1.91 14.24
N TYR A 52 11.33 1.17 13.28
CA TYR A 52 10.36 0.10 13.53
C TYR A 52 11.01 -1.11 14.22
N ILE A 53 12.22 -1.49 13.80
CA ILE A 53 13.01 -2.55 14.43
C ILE A 53 13.24 -2.19 15.90
N VAL A 54 13.78 -1.01 16.16
CA VAL A 54 14.06 -0.53 17.52
C VAL A 54 12.77 -0.43 18.36
N LEU A 55 11.68 0.10 17.80
CA LEU A 55 10.42 0.21 18.51
C LEU A 55 9.85 -1.17 18.87
N SER A 56 9.92 -2.14 17.94
CA SER A 56 9.49 -3.53 18.20
C SER A 56 10.33 -4.18 19.31
N TYR A 57 11.64 -3.94 19.33
CA TYR A 57 12.53 -4.40 20.37
C TYR A 57 12.15 -3.82 21.75
N LEU A 58 11.92 -2.51 21.82
CA LEU A 58 11.50 -1.83 23.05
C LEU A 58 10.12 -2.30 23.53
N ALA A 59 9.18 -2.56 22.62
CA ALA A 59 7.86 -3.08 22.96
C ALA A 59 7.93 -4.53 23.47
N CYS A 60 8.64 -5.42 22.77
CA CYS A 60 8.85 -6.80 23.20
C CYS A 60 9.55 -6.86 24.55
N GLY A 61 10.59 -6.05 24.75
CA GLY A 61 11.28 -5.94 26.03
C GLY A 61 10.37 -5.55 27.19
N PHE A 62 9.51 -4.55 26.96
CA PHE A 62 8.54 -4.10 27.96
C PHE A 62 7.49 -5.16 28.28
N ILE A 63 6.90 -5.81 27.27
CA ILE A 63 5.88 -6.85 27.45
C ILE A 63 6.48 -8.05 28.20
N LEU A 64 7.65 -8.52 27.77
CA LEU A 64 8.33 -9.64 28.42
C LEU A 64 8.73 -9.32 29.84
N GLN A 65 9.14 -8.08 30.11
CA GLN A 65 9.43 -7.63 31.47
C GLN A 65 8.18 -7.59 32.36
N ALA A 66 7.04 -7.15 31.83
CA ALA A 66 5.78 -7.15 32.57
C ALA A 66 5.32 -8.58 32.90
N LEU A 67 5.42 -9.50 31.94
CA LEU A 67 5.14 -10.93 32.13
C LEU A 67 6.12 -11.58 33.10
N PHE A 68 7.40 -11.20 33.05
CA PHE A 68 8.42 -11.66 33.98
C PHE A 68 8.11 -11.24 35.41
N LEU A 69 7.74 -9.98 35.67
CA LEU A 69 7.39 -9.55 37.02
C LEU A 69 6.11 -10.22 37.57
N ALA A 70 5.23 -10.69 36.68
CA ALA A 70 4.06 -11.48 37.08
C ALA A 70 4.40 -12.95 37.43
N SER A 71 5.55 -13.46 36.98
CA SER A 71 5.98 -14.86 37.22
C SER A 71 7.10 -14.90 38.26
N LEU A 72 6.96 -15.70 39.32
CA LEU A 72 7.88 -15.71 40.49
C LEU A 72 9.31 -16.26 40.25
N HIS A 73 9.78 -16.39 38.99
CA HIS A 73 11.00 -17.11 38.67
C HIS A 73 12.26 -16.21 38.57
N ARG A 74 13.38 -16.64 39.15
CA ARG A 74 14.55 -15.77 39.40
C ARG A 74 15.65 -15.79 38.33
N ARG A 75 15.58 -16.69 37.34
CA ARG A 75 16.70 -17.00 36.42
C ARG A 75 17.17 -15.80 35.58
N TRP A 76 16.26 -14.95 35.13
CA TRP A 76 16.54 -13.81 34.25
C TRP A 76 16.40 -12.44 34.93
N GLU A 77 16.33 -12.41 36.27
CA GLU A 77 16.11 -11.19 37.06
C GLU A 77 17.17 -10.11 36.76
N LYS A 78 18.44 -10.52 36.65
CA LYS A 78 19.55 -9.60 36.33
C LYS A 78 19.38 -8.98 34.95
N PHE A 79 19.05 -9.78 33.93
CA PHE A 79 18.86 -9.28 32.57
C PHE A 79 17.78 -8.21 32.51
N TYR A 80 16.58 -8.48 33.05
CA TYR A 80 15.48 -7.51 33.06
C TYR A 80 15.74 -6.28 33.94
N ARG A 81 16.58 -6.40 34.96
CA ARG A 81 17.03 -5.26 35.77
C ARG A 81 17.97 -4.33 35.01
N PHE A 82 18.86 -4.88 34.18
CA PHE A 82 19.76 -4.10 33.31
C PHE A 82 19.11 -3.69 32.00
N PHE A 83 18.01 -4.32 31.59
CA PHE A 83 17.33 -4.06 30.33
C PHE A 83 16.92 -2.60 30.16
N ALA A 84 16.42 -1.95 31.23
CA ALA A 84 16.06 -0.52 31.16
C ALA A 84 17.26 0.39 30.87
N LEU A 85 18.46 0.01 31.33
CA LEU A 85 19.70 0.71 31.00
C LEU A 85 20.15 0.40 29.56
N LEU A 86 20.03 -0.87 29.14
CA LEU A 86 20.33 -1.29 27.77
C LEU A 86 19.39 -0.66 26.74
N ALA A 87 18.17 -0.25 27.13
CA ALA A 87 17.22 0.42 26.25
C ALA A 87 17.63 1.86 25.89
N VAL A 88 18.53 2.50 26.65
CA VAL A 88 18.93 3.90 26.42
C VAL A 88 19.59 4.10 25.05
N ALA A 89 20.55 3.25 24.67
CA ALA A 89 21.22 3.36 23.38
C ALA A 89 20.28 3.12 22.18
N PRO A 90 19.42 2.08 22.18
CA PRO A 90 18.33 1.94 21.21
C PRO A 90 17.39 3.15 21.15
N ILE A 91 16.98 3.72 22.29
CA ILE A 91 16.11 4.92 22.29
C ILE A 91 16.80 6.11 21.60
N ALA A 92 18.10 6.31 21.83
CA ALA A 92 18.85 7.35 21.12
C ALA A 92 18.87 7.09 19.60
N LEU A 93 19.10 5.84 19.19
CA LEU A 93 19.05 5.44 17.79
C LEU A 93 17.65 5.63 17.17
N LEU A 94 16.58 5.36 17.94
CA LEU A 94 15.20 5.57 17.51
C LEU A 94 14.95 7.05 17.17
N TRP A 95 15.35 7.96 18.06
CA TRP A 95 15.19 9.40 17.83
C TRP A 95 16.06 9.90 16.67
N LEU A 96 17.29 9.39 16.53
CA LEU A 96 18.15 9.71 15.40
C LEU A 96 17.51 9.29 14.06
N GLY A 97 16.98 8.07 13.99
CA GLY A 97 16.30 7.57 12.79
C GLY A 97 14.99 8.31 12.48
N ILE A 98 14.25 8.73 13.51
CA ILE A 98 13.06 9.57 13.33
C ILE A 98 13.44 10.96 12.80
N ALA A 99 14.47 11.59 13.39
CA ALA A 99 14.92 12.92 13.00
C ALA A 99 15.37 12.96 11.54
N GLU A 100 16.17 11.99 11.10
CA GLU A 100 16.63 11.89 9.71
C GLU A 100 15.44 11.74 8.75
N ARG A 101 14.47 10.89 9.10
CA ARG A 101 13.25 10.67 8.30
C ARG A 101 12.40 11.92 8.18
N VAL A 102 12.14 12.57 9.31
CA VAL A 102 11.34 13.80 9.35
C VAL A 102 12.06 14.92 8.58
N GLY A 103 13.40 14.97 8.64
CA GLY A 103 14.21 15.87 7.81
C GLY A 103 13.97 15.63 6.32
N GLU A 104 14.27 14.43 5.83
CA GLU A 104 14.25 14.09 4.40
C GLU A 104 12.86 14.22 3.78
N TYR A 105 11.81 13.64 4.39
CA TYR A 105 10.48 13.57 3.76
C TYR A 105 9.35 14.31 4.50
N GLY A 106 9.66 15.03 5.58
CA GLY A 106 8.69 15.81 6.35
C GLY A 106 7.81 14.99 7.30
N LEU A 107 6.91 15.67 8.01
CA LEU A 107 5.95 15.01 8.89
C LEU A 107 4.77 14.49 8.07
N THR A 108 4.50 13.19 8.21
CA THR A 108 3.31 12.50 7.69
C THR A 108 2.57 11.86 8.88
N PRO A 109 1.29 11.48 8.75
CA PRO A 109 0.53 10.91 9.85
C PRO A 109 1.23 9.70 10.48
N GLU A 110 1.76 8.79 9.66
CA GLU A 110 2.52 7.60 10.09
C GLU A 110 3.73 7.95 10.96
N ARG A 111 4.44 9.03 10.62
CA ARG A 111 5.62 9.48 11.35
C ARG A 111 5.24 10.18 12.65
N ILE A 112 4.10 10.86 12.69
CA ILE A 112 3.62 11.46 13.93
C ILE A 112 3.21 10.36 14.92
N TYR A 113 2.56 9.29 14.46
CA TYR A 113 2.32 8.10 15.30
C TYR A 113 3.63 7.48 15.80
N LEU A 114 4.62 7.36 14.93
CA LEU A 114 5.94 6.85 15.29
C LEU A 114 6.62 7.74 16.36
N CYS A 115 6.58 9.06 16.21
CA CYS A 115 7.08 10.02 17.22
C CYS A 115 6.35 9.87 18.56
N GLY A 116 5.02 9.71 18.51
CA GLY A 116 4.19 9.50 19.70
C GLY A 116 4.56 8.22 20.45
N LEU A 117 4.71 7.11 19.73
CA LEU A 117 5.12 5.83 20.30
C LEU A 117 6.58 5.86 20.79
N ALA A 118 7.46 6.58 20.11
CA ALA A 118 8.84 6.78 20.56
C ALA A 118 8.90 7.61 21.86
N ALA A 119 8.09 8.67 21.97
CA ALA A 119 7.96 9.46 23.19
C ALA A 119 7.40 8.64 24.35
N LEU A 120 6.35 7.84 24.08
CA LEU A 120 5.78 6.88 25.03
C LEU A 120 6.84 5.90 25.55
N ALA A 121 7.56 5.23 24.65
CA ALA A 121 8.62 4.30 25.01
C ALA A 121 9.71 5.00 25.85
N SER A 122 10.16 6.18 25.40
CA SER A 122 11.16 6.98 26.13
C SER A 122 10.72 7.30 27.55
N ALA A 123 9.47 7.73 27.74
CA ALA A 123 8.93 8.05 29.06
C ALA A 123 8.78 6.82 29.96
N ILE A 124 8.32 5.69 29.42
CA ILE A 124 8.22 4.41 30.17
C ILE A 124 9.60 3.99 30.69
N TYR A 125 10.62 3.97 29.83
CA TYR A 125 11.96 3.58 30.21
C TYR A 125 12.63 4.61 31.15
N ALA A 126 12.35 5.91 30.99
CA ALA A 126 12.82 6.94 31.91
C ALA A 126 12.21 6.79 33.32
N ILE A 127 10.90 6.55 33.42
CA ILE A 127 10.24 6.25 34.71
C ILE A 127 10.82 4.96 35.30
N ARG A 128 11.15 3.96 34.47
CA ARG A 128 11.74 2.70 34.95
C ARG A 128 13.14 2.87 35.53
N LEU A 129 13.95 3.77 34.94
CA LEU A 129 15.26 4.16 35.44
C LEU A 129 15.14 4.97 36.74
N SER A 130 14.12 5.84 36.82
CA SER A 130 13.77 6.57 38.04
C SER A 130 13.07 5.65 39.05
N LYS A 131 13.86 4.96 39.89
CA LYS A 131 13.36 4.06 40.94
C LYS A 131 12.33 4.68 41.90
N ILE A 132 12.22 6.02 41.93
CA ILE A 132 11.30 6.78 42.80
C ILE A 132 9.88 6.85 42.22
N LEU A 133 9.73 6.86 40.89
CA LEU A 133 8.45 7.08 40.20
C LEU A 133 7.82 5.80 39.64
N PHE A 134 8.53 4.67 39.74
CA PHE A 134 8.09 3.44 39.10
C PHE A 134 6.90 2.80 39.81
N SER A 135 5.71 2.99 39.25
CA SER A 135 4.51 2.22 39.59
C SER A 135 3.80 1.76 38.32
N TYR A 136 3.27 0.54 38.34
CA TYR A 136 2.50 -0.01 37.21
C TYR A 136 1.28 0.85 36.87
N ARG A 137 0.69 1.49 37.86
CA ARG A 137 -0.41 2.45 37.69
C ARG A 137 0.04 3.68 36.90
N ALA A 138 1.20 4.25 37.23
CA ALA A 138 1.75 5.39 36.48
C ALA A 138 2.03 5.03 35.01
N VAL A 139 2.56 3.84 34.74
CA VAL A 139 2.80 3.38 33.37
C VAL A 139 1.50 3.17 32.61
N ALA A 140 0.47 2.58 33.23
CA ALA A 140 -0.84 2.41 32.61
C ALA A 140 -1.53 3.74 32.29
N VAL A 141 -1.49 4.70 33.22
CA VAL A 141 -2.02 6.06 33.02
C VAL A 141 -1.26 6.77 31.89
N LEU A 142 0.06 6.65 31.84
CA LEU A 142 0.88 7.24 30.79
C LEU A 142 0.56 6.63 29.41
N PHE A 143 0.38 5.31 29.34
CA PHE A 143 -0.02 4.63 28.11
C PHE A 143 -1.40 5.09 27.64
N ALA A 144 -2.40 5.08 28.52
CA ALA A 144 -3.75 5.51 28.20
C ALA A 144 -3.82 6.99 27.77
N SER A 145 -3.17 7.88 28.52
CA SER A 145 -3.11 9.31 28.18
C SER A 145 -2.41 9.55 26.85
N THR A 146 -1.33 8.83 26.53
CA THR A 146 -0.66 8.96 25.24
C THR A 146 -1.56 8.53 24.09
N LEU A 147 -2.31 7.42 24.23
CA LEU A 147 -3.28 7.01 23.21
C LEU A 147 -4.41 8.05 23.05
N ILE A 148 -4.94 8.57 24.16
CA ILE A 148 -5.97 9.63 24.10
C ILE A 148 -5.43 10.85 23.35
N VAL A 149 -4.22 11.30 23.68
CA VAL A 149 -3.60 12.44 23.03
C VAL A 149 -3.38 12.18 21.54
N LEU A 150 -2.85 11.02 21.17
CA LEU A 150 -2.54 10.67 19.77
C LEU A 150 -3.79 10.49 18.89
N PHE A 151 -4.88 9.95 19.44
CA PHE A 151 -6.08 9.66 18.64
C PHE A 151 -7.16 10.72 18.73
N PHE A 152 -7.27 11.45 19.85
CA PHE A 152 -8.39 12.37 20.10
C PHE A 152 -7.99 13.84 20.23
N VAL A 153 -6.78 14.15 20.73
CA VAL A 153 -6.38 15.55 20.96
C VAL A 153 -5.61 16.10 19.77
N ILE A 154 -4.69 15.32 19.21
CA ILE A 154 -3.82 15.79 18.13
C ILE A 154 -4.52 15.65 16.78
N ASP A 155 -4.73 16.78 16.12
CA ASP A 155 -5.17 16.82 14.73
C ASP A 155 -3.98 16.57 13.78
N MET A 156 -3.71 15.28 13.55
CA MET A 156 -2.61 14.79 12.71
C MET A 156 -2.68 15.35 11.28
N LYS A 157 -3.89 15.59 10.78
CA LYS A 157 -4.11 16.13 9.43
C LYS A 157 -3.57 17.54 9.37
N LYS A 158 -3.93 18.40 10.34
CA LYS A 158 -3.42 19.78 10.42
C LYS A 158 -1.90 19.83 10.53
N ILE A 159 -1.28 19.03 11.41
CA ILE A 159 0.17 19.02 11.58
C ILE A 159 0.88 18.60 10.28
N THR A 160 0.34 17.58 9.60
CA THR A 160 0.85 17.16 8.30
C THR A 160 0.75 18.29 7.28
N LEU A 161 -0.40 18.98 7.22
CA LEU A 161 -0.60 20.12 6.32
C LEU A 161 0.40 21.25 6.57
N TYR A 162 0.59 21.65 7.83
CA TYR A 162 1.57 22.69 8.19
C TYR A 162 3.00 22.32 7.80
N SER A 163 3.38 21.04 7.85
CA SER A 163 4.70 20.59 7.45
C SER A 163 4.87 20.47 5.93
N GLN A 164 3.84 20.05 5.22
CA GLN A 164 3.92 19.67 3.80
C GLN A 164 3.59 20.83 2.85
N LEU A 165 2.69 21.75 3.21
CA LEU A 165 2.36 22.90 2.37
C LEU A 165 3.56 23.80 2.02
N PRO A 166 4.45 24.18 2.98
CA PRO A 166 5.62 25.00 2.66
C PRO A 166 6.58 24.29 1.70
N ARG A 167 6.77 22.98 1.88
CA ARG A 167 7.63 22.16 1.00
C ARG A 167 7.06 22.08 -0.42
N PHE A 168 5.76 21.89 -0.53
CA PHE A 168 5.05 21.90 -1.81
C PHE A 168 5.19 23.25 -2.51
N ASN A 169 4.93 24.35 -1.80
CA ASN A 169 5.03 25.71 -2.36
C ASN A 169 6.47 26.06 -2.77
N ALA A 170 7.48 25.62 -2.00
CA ALA A 170 8.88 25.81 -2.35
C ALA A 170 9.22 25.09 -3.65
N LEU A 171 8.80 23.83 -3.82
CA LEU A 171 9.06 23.05 -5.04
C LEU A 171 8.33 23.63 -6.27
N VAL A 172 7.08 24.07 -6.08
CA VAL A 172 6.31 24.76 -7.14
C VAL A 172 7.02 26.05 -7.58
N SER A 173 7.56 26.81 -6.62
CA SER A 173 8.30 28.05 -6.90
C SER A 173 9.64 27.78 -7.57
N GLU A 174 10.38 26.75 -7.15
CA GLU A 174 11.66 26.32 -7.74
C GLU A 174 11.49 25.90 -9.20
N LEU A 175 10.40 25.19 -9.51
CA LEU A 175 10.06 24.75 -10.85
C LEU A 175 9.40 25.86 -11.71
N GLY A 176 9.21 27.06 -11.16
CA GLY A 176 8.61 28.20 -11.87
C GLY A 176 7.17 27.95 -12.33
N ILE A 177 6.43 27.10 -11.62
CA ILE A 177 5.06 26.71 -11.97
C ILE A 177 4.10 27.82 -11.56
N THR A 178 3.38 28.38 -12.53
CA THR A 178 2.32 29.36 -12.34
C THR A 178 0.99 28.83 -12.88
N PRO A 179 -0.16 29.39 -12.45
CA PRO A 179 -1.46 28.99 -12.99
C PRO A 179 -1.53 29.06 -14.52
N GLN A 180 -0.80 29.99 -15.14
CA GLN A 180 -0.81 30.24 -16.59
C GLN A 180 0.11 29.28 -17.36
N ASN A 181 1.23 28.83 -16.79
CA ASN A 181 2.23 28.00 -17.49
C ASN A 181 2.21 26.51 -17.07
N PHE A 182 1.32 26.13 -16.15
CA PHE A 182 1.28 24.82 -15.51
C PHE A 182 1.33 23.64 -16.51
N LYS A 183 0.47 23.65 -17.53
CA LYS A 183 0.38 22.55 -18.52
C LYS A 183 1.64 22.42 -19.36
N THR A 184 2.31 23.52 -19.66
CA THR A 184 3.52 23.52 -20.49
C THR A 184 4.76 23.21 -19.66
N GLN A 185 4.80 23.66 -18.40
CA GLN A 185 5.88 23.33 -17.46
C GLN A 185 5.87 21.87 -17.03
N LEU A 186 4.71 21.29 -16.71
CA LEU A 186 4.61 19.86 -16.35
C LEU A 186 5.14 18.91 -17.43
N ARG A 187 5.05 19.29 -18.71
CA ARG A 187 5.61 18.51 -19.82
C ARG A 187 7.14 18.60 -19.95
N LYS A 188 7.76 19.60 -19.31
CA LYS A 188 9.19 19.90 -19.39
C LYS A 188 9.96 19.50 -18.14
N ILE A 189 9.26 19.32 -17.01
CA ILE A 189 9.86 18.92 -15.73
C ILE A 189 10.34 17.47 -15.81
N ASP A 190 11.46 17.20 -15.16
CA ASP A 190 12.02 15.85 -15.05
C ASP A 190 11.12 14.90 -14.24
N GLN A 191 11.28 13.60 -14.44
CA GLN A 191 10.44 12.59 -13.82
C GLN A 191 10.58 12.53 -12.28
N ASP A 192 11.74 12.89 -11.72
CA ASP A 192 12.00 12.85 -10.28
C ASP A 192 11.28 14.02 -9.57
N SER A 193 11.42 15.23 -10.08
CA SER A 193 10.72 16.43 -9.61
C SER A 193 9.20 16.30 -9.74
N LEU A 194 8.72 15.73 -10.85
CA LEU A 194 7.30 15.45 -11.06
C LEU A 194 6.78 14.41 -10.06
N SER A 195 7.58 13.38 -9.75
CA SER A 195 7.21 12.37 -8.75
C SER A 195 7.11 12.96 -7.34
N LYS A 196 8.07 13.79 -6.93
CA LYS A 196 8.07 14.49 -5.64
C LYS A 196 6.88 15.44 -5.50
N LEU A 197 6.60 16.21 -6.55
CA LEU A 197 5.46 17.13 -6.58
C LEU A 197 4.13 16.39 -6.44
N ARG A 198 3.99 15.24 -7.12
CA ARG A 198 2.83 14.35 -7.03
C ARG A 198 2.68 13.74 -5.62
N ASP A 199 3.78 13.31 -5.02
CA ASP A 199 3.77 12.71 -3.68
C ASP A 199 3.38 13.74 -2.61
N LEU A 200 3.95 14.94 -2.65
CA LEU A 200 3.62 16.05 -1.75
C LEU A 200 2.17 16.47 -1.90
N ALA A 201 1.70 16.64 -3.14
CA ALA A 201 0.30 16.93 -3.41
C ALA A 201 -0.57 15.82 -2.78
N GLY A 202 -0.29 14.56 -3.09
CA GLY A 202 -1.07 13.42 -2.61
C GLY A 202 -1.20 13.36 -1.10
N VAL A 203 -0.13 13.68 -0.36
CA VAL A 203 -0.16 13.76 1.11
C VAL A 203 -1.06 14.92 1.57
N ILE A 204 -0.96 16.11 0.98
CA ILE A 204 -1.77 17.28 1.34
C ILE A 204 -3.27 16.98 1.12
N ARG A 205 -3.65 16.43 -0.03
CA ARG A 205 -5.06 16.14 -0.34
C ARG A 205 -5.65 15.05 0.54
N ARG A 206 -4.93 13.95 0.80
CA ARG A 206 -5.39 12.89 1.73
C ARG A 206 -5.70 13.41 3.13
N ASN A 207 -5.06 14.52 3.51
CA ASN A 207 -5.25 15.16 4.80
C ASN A 207 -6.20 16.38 4.74
N GLY A 208 -6.88 16.61 3.61
CA GLY A 208 -7.90 17.68 3.48
C GLY A 208 -7.34 19.08 3.23
N GLY A 209 -6.09 19.19 2.75
CA GLY A 209 -5.50 20.48 2.40
C GLY A 209 -6.00 21.04 1.07
N GLU A 210 -6.22 22.34 1.02
CA GLU A 210 -6.58 23.08 -0.20
C GLU A 210 -5.33 23.70 -0.84
N PHE A 211 -5.18 23.54 -2.16
CA PHE A 211 -4.09 24.15 -2.93
C PHE A 211 -4.52 25.50 -3.48
N LYS A 212 -4.60 26.55 -2.67
CA LYS A 212 -4.81 27.91 -3.21
C LYS A 212 -3.45 28.49 -3.62
N PRO A 213 -3.18 28.92 -4.88
CA PRO A 213 -4.06 29.19 -6.04
C PRO A 213 -3.94 28.18 -7.21
N ILE A 214 -3.49 26.95 -6.95
CA ILE A 214 -3.39 25.87 -7.94
C ILE A 214 -4.42 24.73 -7.66
N PRO A 215 -5.71 24.96 -7.33
CA PRO A 215 -6.59 23.86 -6.94
C PRO A 215 -7.02 23.03 -8.15
N GLN A 216 -7.42 23.70 -9.24
CA GLN A 216 -8.02 23.04 -10.40
C GLN A 216 -7.00 22.36 -11.32
N LEU A 217 -5.77 22.87 -11.37
CA LEU A 217 -4.74 22.40 -12.30
C LEU A 217 -4.08 21.09 -11.81
N LEU A 218 -3.92 20.91 -10.50
CA LEU A 218 -3.38 19.68 -9.92
C LEU A 218 -4.39 18.51 -10.01
N ASP A 219 -5.69 18.78 -9.82
CA ASP A 219 -6.74 17.76 -9.83
C ASP A 219 -6.86 17.03 -11.18
N ASP A 220 -6.70 17.73 -12.31
CA ASP A 220 -6.90 17.13 -13.64
C ASP A 220 -5.69 16.36 -14.19
N GLN A 221 -4.45 16.73 -13.82
CA GLN A 221 -3.23 16.20 -14.46
C GLN A 221 -2.29 15.45 -13.50
N VAL A 222 -2.22 15.84 -12.22
CA VAL A 222 -1.29 15.23 -11.25
C VAL A 222 -1.92 14.00 -10.57
N TYR A 223 -3.25 13.98 -10.43
CA TYR A 223 -3.99 12.91 -9.73
C TYR A 223 -4.62 11.84 -10.61
N SER A 224 -4.85 12.10 -11.90
CA SER A 224 -5.26 11.04 -12.84
C SER A 224 -4.21 9.91 -12.92
N SER A 225 -2.95 10.24 -12.61
CA SER A 225 -1.80 9.34 -12.64
C SER A 225 -1.60 8.47 -11.37
N TYR A 226 -2.39 8.66 -10.29
CA TYR A 226 -2.39 7.79 -9.09
C TYR A 226 -3.62 6.89 -8.97
N SER A 227 -4.58 7.05 -9.88
CA SER A 227 -5.26 5.85 -10.35
C SER A 227 -4.16 5.04 -11.06
N LYS A 228 -4.03 3.74 -10.78
CA LYS A 228 -3.52 2.81 -11.82
C LYS A 228 -4.04 3.35 -13.15
N PHE A 229 -3.24 3.55 -14.20
CA PHE A 229 -3.74 3.94 -15.52
C PHE A 229 -5.02 3.13 -15.82
N TYR A 230 -6.15 3.70 -15.44
CA TYR A 230 -7.45 3.13 -15.67
C TYR A 230 -7.70 3.75 -17.00
N SER A 231 -7.52 2.96 -18.02
CA SER A 231 -8.57 2.98 -18.98
C SER A 231 -9.92 3.26 -18.38
N LYS A 232 -10.71 4.02 -19.13
CA LYS A 232 -12.13 3.74 -19.14
C LYS A 232 -12.32 2.24 -19.38
N ASN A 233 -12.79 1.53 -18.37
CA ASN A 233 -13.21 0.15 -18.53
C ASN A 233 -14.52 0.20 -19.33
N PHE A 234 -14.45 -0.15 -20.60
CA PHE A 234 -15.64 -0.32 -21.42
C PHE A 234 -16.21 -1.70 -21.14
N TRP A 235 -17.48 -1.76 -20.79
CA TRP A 235 -18.25 -2.99 -20.82
C TRP A 235 -19.01 -3.03 -22.13
N LEU A 236 -18.72 -4.05 -22.94
CA LEU A 236 -19.45 -4.32 -24.18
C LEU A 236 -20.43 -5.44 -23.91
N ASN A 237 -21.72 -5.14 -24.06
CA ASN A 237 -22.79 -6.14 -23.95
C ASN A 237 -23.37 -6.43 -25.32
N LEU A 238 -23.58 -7.71 -25.60
CA LEU A 238 -24.20 -8.18 -26.83
C LEU A 238 -25.73 -8.15 -26.71
N ASN A 239 -26.36 -7.06 -27.14
CA ASN A 239 -27.82 -6.95 -27.23
C ASN A 239 -28.33 -7.50 -28.57
N VAL A 240 -28.09 -8.78 -28.86
CA VAL A 240 -28.67 -9.44 -30.05
C VAL A 240 -29.78 -10.37 -29.61
N THR A 241 -30.96 -10.20 -30.21
CA THR A 241 -32.18 -10.89 -29.79
C THR A 241 -32.42 -12.23 -30.50
N ARG A 242 -31.74 -12.52 -31.64
CA ARG A 242 -31.80 -13.81 -32.37
C ARG A 242 -30.53 -14.08 -33.17
N PHE A 243 -30.00 -15.30 -33.09
CA PHE A 243 -28.94 -15.83 -33.96
C PHE A 243 -29.46 -17.05 -34.73
N ASP A 244 -29.30 -17.05 -36.06
CA ASP A 244 -29.56 -18.25 -36.87
C ASP A 244 -28.35 -19.18 -36.83
N ILE A 245 -28.58 -20.37 -36.28
CA ILE A 245 -27.56 -21.40 -36.07
C ILE A 245 -27.64 -22.54 -37.09
N SER A 246 -28.58 -22.48 -38.04
CA SER A 246 -28.83 -23.56 -39.03
C SER A 246 -27.61 -23.92 -39.89
N LYS A 247 -26.67 -22.99 -40.05
CA LYS A 247 -25.44 -23.13 -40.83
C LYS A 247 -24.24 -23.68 -40.04
N TYR A 248 -24.39 -23.99 -38.77
CA TYR A 248 -23.29 -24.47 -37.91
C TYR A 248 -23.56 -25.90 -37.44
N LYS A 249 -22.51 -26.71 -37.36
CA LYS A 249 -22.59 -28.13 -37.01
C LYS A 249 -22.75 -28.36 -35.51
N SER A 250 -22.11 -27.53 -34.70
CA SER A 250 -22.04 -27.68 -33.25
C SER A 250 -22.00 -26.32 -32.56
N MET A 251 -22.45 -26.29 -31.30
CA MET A 251 -22.41 -25.13 -30.42
C MET A 251 -21.82 -25.53 -29.08
N ILE A 252 -20.83 -24.77 -28.61
CA ILE A 252 -20.26 -24.90 -27.27
C ILE A 252 -20.55 -23.60 -26.52
N ALA A 253 -21.24 -23.70 -25.39
CA ALA A 253 -21.49 -22.59 -24.50
C ALA A 253 -20.51 -22.64 -23.33
N PHE A 254 -19.84 -21.52 -23.07
CA PHE A 254 -18.92 -21.33 -21.97
C PHE A 254 -19.53 -20.33 -21.00
N ASP A 255 -19.92 -20.80 -19.82
CA ASP A 255 -20.42 -19.95 -18.73
C ASP A 255 -19.31 -19.80 -17.68
N GLY A 256 -18.61 -18.66 -17.73
CA GLY A 256 -17.48 -18.40 -16.86
C GLY A 256 -16.78 -17.08 -17.17
N LYS A 257 -16.04 -16.58 -16.18
CA LYS A 257 -15.20 -15.39 -16.32
C LYS A 257 -13.76 -15.78 -16.58
N VAL A 258 -13.19 -15.30 -17.69
CA VAL A 258 -11.80 -15.57 -18.06
C VAL A 258 -11.04 -14.25 -18.17
N TYR A 259 -9.89 -14.17 -17.51
CA TYR A 259 -8.99 -13.03 -17.61
C TYR A 259 -8.07 -13.18 -18.80
N CYS A 260 -7.98 -12.13 -19.60
CA CYS A 260 -7.06 -12.06 -20.73
C CYS A 260 -5.72 -11.47 -20.28
N SER A 261 -4.63 -12.02 -20.81
CA SER A 261 -3.30 -11.42 -20.68
C SER A 261 -2.95 -10.70 -21.99
N ALA A 262 -1.89 -11.09 -22.69
CA ALA A 262 -1.63 -10.62 -24.06
C ALA A 262 -2.63 -11.20 -25.08
N LYS A 263 -3.12 -12.42 -24.82
CA LYS A 263 -4.15 -13.10 -25.63
C LYS A 263 -5.20 -13.69 -24.70
N CYS A 264 -6.46 -13.72 -25.14
CA CYS A 264 -7.54 -14.40 -24.45
C CYS A 264 -7.50 -15.88 -24.84
N ARG A 265 -7.26 -16.78 -23.88
CA ARG A 265 -7.27 -18.23 -24.12
C ARG A 265 -8.63 -18.80 -23.74
N ILE A 266 -9.24 -19.56 -24.64
CA ILE A 266 -10.50 -20.25 -24.38
C ILE A 266 -10.21 -21.74 -24.44
N THR A 267 -10.57 -22.45 -23.36
CA THR A 267 -10.39 -23.89 -23.26
C THR A 267 -11.71 -24.55 -22.90
N ALA A 268 -12.29 -25.35 -23.80
CA ALA A 268 -13.56 -26.04 -23.58
C ALA A 268 -13.68 -27.28 -24.48
N ASP A 269 -13.88 -28.47 -23.91
CA ASP A 269 -14.26 -29.70 -24.62
C ASP A 269 -13.48 -29.97 -25.94
N GLY A 270 -12.15 -29.99 -25.86
CA GLY A 270 -11.26 -30.19 -27.02
C GLY A 270 -10.94 -28.93 -27.83
N PHE A 271 -11.52 -27.78 -27.48
CA PHE A 271 -11.14 -26.45 -27.96
C PHE A 271 -10.06 -25.86 -27.07
N ASP A 272 -8.90 -25.49 -27.63
CA ASP A 272 -7.88 -24.62 -27.01
C ASP A 272 -7.40 -23.62 -28.06
N GLU A 273 -7.94 -22.40 -28.03
CA GLU A 273 -7.50 -21.33 -28.92
C GLU A 273 -7.11 -20.07 -28.14
N GLN A 274 -6.07 -19.39 -28.65
CA GLN A 274 -5.61 -18.10 -28.15
C GLN A 274 -5.98 -17.00 -29.13
N ILE A 275 -6.87 -16.12 -28.71
CA ILE A 275 -7.40 -15.03 -29.51
C ILE A 275 -6.71 -13.73 -29.10
N ASP A 276 -6.11 -13.05 -30.09
CA ASP A 276 -5.57 -11.71 -29.90
C ASP A 276 -6.70 -10.67 -30.04
N MET A 277 -7.42 -10.48 -28.94
CA MET A 277 -8.52 -9.51 -28.88
C MET A 277 -8.06 -8.07 -29.08
N ASN A 278 -6.80 -7.76 -28.77
CA ASN A 278 -6.25 -6.41 -28.93
C ASN A 278 -6.07 -6.11 -30.42
N ALA A 279 -5.48 -7.04 -31.18
CA ALA A 279 -5.36 -6.94 -32.63
C ALA A 279 -6.74 -6.89 -33.32
N HIS A 280 -7.69 -7.70 -32.86
CA HIS A 280 -9.06 -7.68 -33.38
C HIS A 280 -9.74 -6.33 -33.17
N LEU A 281 -9.68 -5.79 -31.94
CA LEU A 281 -10.29 -4.52 -31.60
C LEU A 281 -9.70 -3.35 -32.41
N ARG A 282 -8.37 -3.33 -32.59
CA ARG A 282 -7.70 -2.32 -33.42
C ARG A 282 -8.21 -2.36 -34.87
N ARG A 283 -8.39 -3.56 -35.44
CA ARG A 283 -8.93 -3.73 -36.80
C ARG A 283 -10.35 -3.17 -36.92
N VAL A 284 -11.24 -3.51 -35.97
CA VAL A 284 -12.63 -3.05 -35.99
C VAL A 284 -12.72 -1.52 -35.86
N LEU A 285 -11.88 -0.91 -35.02
CA LEU A 285 -11.80 0.55 -34.90
C LEU A 285 -11.33 1.22 -36.20
N GLN A 286 -10.29 0.67 -36.84
CA GLN A 286 -9.79 1.17 -38.13
C GLN A 286 -10.85 1.06 -39.23
N GLU A 287 -11.58 -0.05 -39.30
CA GLU A 287 -12.69 -0.24 -40.24
C GLU A 287 -13.83 0.76 -40.01
N ALA A 288 -14.04 1.19 -38.76
CA ALA A 288 -14.99 2.24 -38.38
C ALA A 288 -14.45 3.66 -38.59
N ARG A 289 -13.26 3.83 -39.21
CA ARG A 289 -12.53 5.10 -39.37
C ARG A 289 -12.20 5.81 -38.05
N ALA A 290 -12.11 5.06 -36.96
CA ALA A 290 -11.63 5.55 -35.68
C ALA A 290 -10.13 5.26 -35.52
N ASP A 291 -9.39 6.22 -34.97
CA ASP A 291 -7.99 5.98 -34.62
C ASP A 291 -7.92 5.06 -33.38
N PRO A 292 -7.32 3.85 -33.49
CA PRO A 292 -7.21 2.91 -32.39
C PRO A 292 -6.31 3.38 -31.25
N ASN A 293 -5.48 4.41 -31.49
CA ASN A 293 -4.59 4.99 -30.49
C ASN A 293 -5.23 6.20 -29.78
N THR A 294 -6.47 6.57 -30.15
CA THR A 294 -7.22 7.66 -29.54
C THR A 294 -8.39 7.12 -28.73
N GLU A 295 -8.58 7.64 -27.52
CA GLU A 295 -9.66 7.23 -26.62
C GLU A 295 -11.04 7.58 -27.20
N GLN A 296 -11.89 6.57 -27.42
CA GLN A 296 -13.27 6.72 -27.90
C GLN A 296 -14.28 6.78 -26.76
N THR A 297 -15.49 7.26 -27.05
CA THR A 297 -16.59 7.33 -26.06
C THR A 297 -17.29 5.98 -25.87
N GLN A 298 -17.87 5.75 -24.69
CA GLN A 298 -18.57 4.49 -24.37
C GLN A 298 -19.71 4.20 -25.35
N ASP A 299 -20.47 5.23 -25.74
CA ASP A 299 -21.56 5.10 -26.70
C ASP A 299 -21.06 4.65 -28.09
N PHE A 300 -19.91 5.16 -28.53
CA PHE A 300 -19.30 4.78 -29.80
C PHE A 300 -18.83 3.32 -29.79
N VAL A 301 -18.08 2.91 -28.75
CA VAL A 301 -17.58 1.53 -28.66
C VAL A 301 -18.75 0.54 -28.49
N GLN A 302 -19.81 0.92 -27.76
CA GLN A 302 -21.00 0.09 -27.60
C GLN A 302 -21.77 -0.11 -28.91
N LYS A 303 -21.79 0.88 -29.82
CA LYS A 303 -22.36 0.71 -31.18
C LYS A 303 -21.57 -0.30 -32.01
N LEU A 304 -20.28 -0.44 -31.73
CA LEU A 304 -19.41 -1.44 -32.37
C LEU A 304 -19.43 -2.80 -31.66
N ALA A 305 -20.08 -2.93 -30.50
CA ALA A 305 -20.13 -4.18 -29.73
C ALA A 305 -20.53 -5.42 -30.55
N PRO A 306 -21.54 -5.37 -31.47
CA PRO A 306 -21.88 -6.52 -32.28
C PRO A 306 -20.73 -7.01 -33.17
N ARG A 307 -19.83 -6.13 -33.59
CA ARG A 307 -18.65 -6.48 -34.40
C ARG A 307 -17.46 -6.87 -33.53
N ILE A 308 -17.23 -6.18 -32.42
CA ILE A 308 -16.09 -6.43 -31.51
C ILE A 308 -16.22 -7.78 -30.80
N LEU A 309 -17.46 -8.15 -30.44
CA LEU A 309 -17.72 -9.37 -29.68
C LEU A 309 -17.85 -10.62 -30.56
N GLN A 310 -17.75 -10.48 -31.88
CA GLN A 310 -17.81 -11.58 -32.84
C GLN A 310 -16.46 -11.76 -33.53
N VAL A 311 -15.79 -12.87 -33.26
CA VAL A 311 -14.45 -13.17 -33.78
C VAL A 311 -14.49 -14.47 -34.57
N GLU A 312 -14.02 -14.43 -35.82
CA GLU A 312 -13.78 -15.63 -36.59
C GLU A 312 -12.32 -16.09 -36.40
N SER A 313 -12.15 -17.34 -35.96
CA SER A 313 -10.84 -17.97 -35.76
C SER A 313 -10.94 -19.46 -36.10
N GLY A 314 -9.97 -20.00 -36.85
CA GLY A 314 -9.90 -21.44 -37.14
C GLY A 314 -11.11 -22.03 -37.88
N GLY A 315 -11.87 -21.23 -38.64
CA GLY A 315 -13.12 -21.67 -39.30
C GLY A 315 -14.35 -21.70 -38.39
N ARG A 316 -14.22 -21.22 -37.15
CA ARG A 316 -15.28 -21.15 -36.14
C ARG A 316 -15.65 -19.69 -35.86
N LEU A 317 -16.90 -19.45 -35.45
CA LEU A 317 -17.37 -18.15 -35.00
C LEU A 317 -17.46 -18.16 -33.47
N ILE A 318 -16.80 -17.19 -32.83
CA ILE A 318 -16.76 -17.03 -31.38
C ILE A 318 -17.50 -15.76 -31.03
N ILE A 319 -18.46 -15.88 -30.12
CA ILE A 319 -19.36 -14.80 -29.70
C ILE A 319 -19.18 -14.59 -28.20
N PHE A 320 -18.66 -13.44 -27.79
CA PHE A 320 -18.49 -13.09 -26.38
C PHE A 320 -19.73 -12.39 -25.84
N GLU A 321 -20.30 -12.85 -24.74
CA GLU A 321 -21.50 -12.22 -24.18
C GLU A 321 -21.19 -10.85 -23.57
N ARG A 322 -20.12 -10.79 -22.78
CA ARG A 322 -19.56 -9.54 -22.25
C ARG A 322 -18.06 -9.49 -22.39
N LEU A 323 -17.55 -8.35 -22.82
CA LEU A 323 -16.12 -8.06 -22.86
C LEU A 323 -15.80 -6.80 -22.05
N SER A 324 -14.79 -6.91 -21.19
CA SER A 324 -14.20 -5.79 -20.48
C SER A 324 -12.92 -5.36 -21.17
N VAL A 325 -12.85 -4.09 -21.58
CA VAL A 325 -11.72 -3.53 -22.32
C VAL A 325 -11.17 -2.30 -21.61
N ASN A 326 -9.85 -2.18 -21.61
CA ASN A 326 -9.06 -1.13 -21.01
C ASN A 326 -8.34 -0.33 -22.12
N PHE A 327 -8.61 0.97 -22.29
CA PHE A 327 -7.74 1.89 -23.04
C PHE A 327 -6.50 2.37 -22.23
N SER A 328 -5.29 2.02 -22.69
CA SER A 328 -4.00 2.43 -22.11
C SER A 328 -3.16 3.28 -23.11
N GLU A 329 -1.93 3.68 -22.74
CA GLU A 329 -0.99 4.32 -23.68
C GLU A 329 -0.61 3.41 -24.86
N SER A 330 -0.79 2.09 -24.72
CA SER A 330 -0.59 1.12 -25.79
C SER A 330 -1.83 0.95 -26.70
N GLY A 331 -2.90 1.72 -26.43
CA GLY A 331 -4.21 1.61 -27.07
C GLY A 331 -5.15 0.70 -26.29
N TYR A 332 -6.12 0.10 -26.97
CA TYR A 332 -7.08 -0.78 -26.30
C TYR A 332 -6.54 -2.19 -25.99
N GLU A 333 -6.80 -2.64 -24.76
CA GLU A 333 -6.40 -3.91 -24.17
C GLU A 333 -7.62 -4.66 -23.60
N ALA A 334 -7.87 -5.88 -24.07
CA ALA A 334 -8.90 -6.75 -23.52
C ALA A 334 -8.47 -7.29 -22.16
N ARG A 335 -9.33 -7.14 -21.15
CA ARG A 335 -9.04 -7.50 -19.75
C ARG A 335 -9.65 -8.83 -19.33
N SER A 336 -10.90 -9.05 -19.69
CA SER A 336 -11.63 -10.26 -19.37
C SER A 336 -12.90 -10.36 -20.19
N PHE A 337 -13.39 -11.58 -20.40
CA PHE A 337 -14.75 -11.81 -20.88
C PHE A 337 -15.56 -12.62 -19.87
N GLU A 338 -16.88 -12.45 -19.91
CA GLU A 338 -17.85 -13.24 -19.16
C GLU A 338 -18.81 -13.85 -20.19
N GLY A 339 -18.84 -15.18 -20.27
CA GLY A 339 -19.67 -15.88 -21.25
C GLY A 339 -19.09 -15.89 -22.67
N ALA A 340 -19.06 -17.05 -23.31
CA ALA A 340 -18.72 -17.17 -24.73
C ALA A 340 -19.47 -18.32 -25.40
N ILE A 341 -19.88 -18.13 -26.65
CA ILE A 341 -20.50 -19.16 -27.49
C ILE A 341 -19.56 -19.40 -28.68
N VAL A 342 -19.17 -20.66 -28.89
CA VAL A 342 -18.37 -21.09 -30.03
C VAL A 342 -19.26 -21.88 -30.99
N LEU A 343 -19.28 -21.47 -32.25
CA LEU A 343 -20.04 -22.09 -33.33
C LEU A 343 -19.09 -22.64 -34.39
N GLU A 344 -19.20 -23.92 -34.70
CA GLU A 344 -18.36 -24.59 -35.69
C GLU A 344 -19.06 -24.63 -37.06
N LYS A 345 -18.39 -24.12 -38.11
CA LYS A 345 -18.94 -24.10 -39.48
C LYS A 345 -18.95 -25.50 -40.13
#